data_AF-A0A8J8CRZ3-F1
#
_entry.id   AF-A0A8J8CRZ3-F1
#
_cell.length_a   1.000
_cell.length_b   1.000
_cell.length_c   1.000
_cell.angle_alpha   90.00
_cell.angle_beta   90.00
_cell.angle_gamma   90.00
#
_symmetry.space_group_name_H-M   'P 1'
#
loop_
_entity.id
_entity.type
_entity.pdbx_description
1 polymer ?
#
loop_
_entity_poly.entity_id
_entity_poly.type
_entity_poly.pdbx_seq_one_letter_code
_entity_poly.pdbx_strand_id
1 'polypeptide(L)'
;MASDIFVKYSEVATYIVHQQFYSDPNKITDRRRMEEIKVNGSKKIIKKLIAQLLISVDFWDKGKEEEFLQILSKNLKLKYDTILPKYNDKINPILAHQDVEPSLKLMLAYSVVISEIQQKATKKVISEIKSNLKKEISSKKISKIIDDLSEQSDIDFSLLINLGILKAYAKIVKEPIPEDLYNDYMEKICCKIKQFNKLST
;
A
#
# COMPACT_ATOMS: atom_id res chain seq x y z
N MET A 1 9.94 28.64 10.78
CA MET A 1 9.70 28.57 9.32
C MET A 1 9.68 27.14 8.78
N ALA A 2 10.60 26.24 9.15
CA ALA A 2 10.47 24.82 8.80
C ALA A 2 9.29 24.09 9.49
N SER A 3 8.78 24.59 10.63
CA SER A 3 7.70 23.93 11.40
C SER A 3 6.37 23.87 10.66
N ASP A 4 6.00 24.92 9.92
CA ASP A 4 4.62 25.07 9.45
C ASP A 4 4.38 24.31 8.13
N ILE A 5 5.42 24.21 7.29
CA ILE A 5 5.47 23.37 6.09
C ILE A 5 5.33 21.90 6.46
N PHE A 6 6.08 21.45 7.48
CA PHE A 6 6.03 20.08 7.97
C PHE A 6 4.66 19.71 8.54
N VAL A 7 4.03 20.61 9.30
CA VAL A 7 2.67 20.39 9.84
C VAL A 7 1.65 20.28 8.71
N LYS A 8 1.63 21.24 7.77
CA LYS A 8 0.68 21.27 6.64
C LYS A 8 0.74 20.01 5.77
N TYR A 9 1.94 19.54 5.43
CA TYR A 9 2.11 18.39 4.54
C TYR A 9 2.08 17.05 5.27
N SER A 10 2.37 17.02 6.57
CA SER A 10 2.22 15.81 7.38
C SER A 10 0.77 15.38 7.48
N GLU A 11 -0.20 16.28 7.46
CA GLU A 11 -1.62 15.92 7.45
C GLU A 11 -1.99 15.17 6.18
N VAL A 12 -1.54 15.64 5.01
CA VAL A 12 -1.78 14.96 3.72
C VAL A 12 -1.11 13.58 3.69
N ALA A 13 0.15 13.50 4.11
CA ALA A 13 0.87 12.22 4.17
C ALA A 13 0.20 11.24 5.15
N THR A 14 -0.21 11.73 6.32
CA THR A 14 -0.94 10.94 7.32
C THR A 14 -2.26 10.45 6.76
N TYR A 15 -3.03 11.34 6.11
CA TYR A 15 -4.31 11.00 5.49
C TYR A 15 -4.16 9.89 4.45
N ILE A 16 -3.21 10.01 3.51
CA ILE A 16 -3.00 9.01 2.46
C ILE A 16 -2.54 7.66 3.02
N VAL A 17 -1.65 7.64 4.02
CA VAL A 17 -1.19 6.39 4.61
C VAL A 17 -2.28 5.76 5.50
N HIS A 18 -3.00 6.59 6.25
CA HIS A 18 -4.09 6.14 7.13
C HIS A 18 -5.36 5.76 6.36
N GLN A 19 -5.51 6.16 5.08
CA GLN A 19 -6.53 5.62 4.18
C GLN A 19 -6.47 4.10 4.00
N GLN A 20 -5.48 3.39 4.56
CA GLN A 20 -5.49 1.94 4.65
C GLN A 20 -5.40 1.39 6.07
N PHE A 21 -4.78 2.13 6.99
CA PHE A 21 -4.58 1.72 8.38
C PHE A 21 -5.27 2.74 9.29
N TYR A 22 -6.20 2.31 10.13
CA TYR A 22 -6.95 3.25 10.98
C TYR A 22 -6.01 4.08 11.88
N SER A 23 -6.54 5.18 12.42
CA SER A 23 -5.83 6.08 13.35
C SER A 23 -5.42 5.40 14.67
N ASP A 24 -5.91 4.19 14.95
CA ASP A 24 -5.66 3.48 16.20
C ASP A 24 -4.29 2.75 16.19
N PRO A 25 -3.45 2.89 17.23
CA PRO A 25 -2.11 2.31 17.28
C PRO A 25 -2.10 0.79 17.08
N ASN A 26 -1.21 0.30 16.22
CA ASN A 26 -0.92 -1.13 16.11
C ASN A 26 -2.10 -1.97 15.60
N LYS A 27 -2.96 -1.42 14.74
CA LYS A 27 -4.06 -2.17 14.11
C LYS A 27 -3.97 -2.16 12.59
N ILE A 28 -4.47 -3.22 11.98
CA ILE A 28 -4.78 -3.31 10.54
C ILE A 28 -6.27 -3.60 10.42
N THR A 29 -6.94 -2.95 9.48
CA THR A 29 -8.39 -2.99 9.35
C THR A 29 -8.79 -3.52 7.99
N ASP A 30 -9.77 -4.41 7.93
CA ASP A 30 -10.61 -4.57 6.76
C ASP A 30 -11.70 -3.50 6.79
N ARG A 31 -11.62 -2.52 5.89
CA ARG A 31 -12.56 -1.38 5.86
C ARG A 31 -13.95 -1.73 5.35
N ARG A 32 -14.11 -2.84 4.63
CA ARG A 32 -15.40 -3.25 4.05
C ARG A 32 -16.27 -3.93 5.08
N ARG A 33 -15.66 -4.69 6.00
CA ARG A 33 -16.35 -5.44 7.05
C ARG A 33 -16.07 -4.89 8.46
N MET A 34 -15.25 -3.86 8.58
CA MET A 34 -14.89 -3.18 9.82
C MET A 34 -14.24 -4.14 10.85
N GLU A 35 -13.50 -5.15 10.38
CA GLU A 35 -12.74 -6.06 11.23
C GLU A 35 -11.32 -5.55 11.46
N GLU A 36 -10.82 -5.70 12.68
CA GLU A 36 -9.51 -5.20 13.09
C GLU A 36 -8.65 -6.31 13.68
N ILE A 37 -7.38 -6.34 13.28
CA ILE A 37 -6.37 -7.18 13.91
C ILE A 37 -5.26 -6.34 14.50
N LYS A 38 -4.78 -6.74 15.67
CA LYS A 38 -3.65 -6.09 16.33
C LYS A 38 -2.34 -6.58 15.71
N VAL A 39 -1.52 -5.66 15.23
CA VAL A 39 -0.18 -5.91 14.69
C VAL A 39 0.82 -5.05 15.43
N ASN A 40 1.52 -5.66 16.38
CA ASN A 40 2.53 -4.98 17.19
C ASN A 40 3.63 -4.37 16.29
N GLY A 41 3.92 -3.09 16.52
CA GLY A 41 4.94 -2.36 15.76
C GLY A 41 4.41 -1.65 14.50
N SER A 42 3.17 -1.90 14.06
CA SER A 42 2.63 -1.24 12.86
C SER A 42 2.62 0.28 12.98
N LYS A 43 2.31 0.84 14.16
CA LYS A 43 2.37 2.30 14.38
C LYS A 43 3.75 2.88 14.12
N LYS A 44 4.82 2.19 14.52
CA LYS A 44 6.19 2.64 14.32
C LYS A 44 6.56 2.62 12.85
N ILE A 45 6.16 1.57 12.13
CA ILE A 45 6.34 1.44 10.68
C ILE A 45 5.64 2.59 9.94
N ILE A 46 4.36 2.82 10.24
CA ILE A 46 3.55 3.89 9.62
C ILE A 46 4.16 5.28 9.88
N LYS A 47 4.53 5.58 11.13
CA LYS A 47 5.19 6.86 11.46
C LYS A 47 6.49 7.07 10.68
N LYS A 48 7.33 6.03 10.57
CA LYS A 48 8.57 6.13 9.80
C LYS A 48 8.31 6.26 8.31
N LEU A 49 7.26 5.64 7.77
CA LEU A 49 6.88 5.79 6.37
C LEU A 49 6.45 7.22 6.07
N ILE A 50 5.62 7.83 6.94
CA ILE A 50 5.23 9.23 6.83
C ILE A 50 6.47 10.13 6.85
N ALA A 51 7.44 9.87 7.72
CA ALA A 51 8.71 10.61 7.73
C ALA A 51 9.49 10.47 6.40
N GLN A 52 9.46 9.29 5.75
CA GLN A 52 10.05 9.11 4.42
C GLN A 52 9.30 9.89 3.33
N LEU A 53 7.99 10.05 3.43
CA LEU A 53 7.20 10.86 2.50
C LEU A 53 7.53 12.35 2.58
N LEU A 54 7.89 12.84 3.76
CA LEU A 54 8.17 14.25 4.02
C LEU A 54 9.62 14.66 3.73
N ILE A 55 10.53 13.71 3.53
CA ILE A 55 11.99 13.97 3.48
C ILE A 55 12.44 14.91 2.35
N SER A 56 11.64 15.04 1.29
CA SER A 56 11.91 15.92 0.15
C SER A 56 10.88 17.03 -0.03
N VAL A 57 9.99 17.25 0.95
CA VAL A 57 8.84 18.15 0.79
C VAL A 57 9.25 19.61 0.53
N ASP A 58 10.44 20.02 0.94
CA ASP A 58 10.98 21.34 0.62
C ASP A 58 11.15 21.59 -0.90
N PHE A 59 11.39 20.54 -1.69
CA PHE A 59 11.43 20.65 -3.15
C PHE A 59 10.03 20.91 -3.71
N TRP A 60 9.01 20.31 -3.09
CA TRP A 60 7.63 20.55 -3.46
C TRP A 60 7.22 22.00 -3.22
N ASP A 61 7.52 22.54 -2.04
CA ASP A 61 7.20 23.92 -1.67
C ASP A 61 7.85 24.95 -2.60
N LYS A 62 9.05 24.62 -3.13
CA LYS A 62 9.79 25.45 -4.10
C LYS A 62 9.30 25.28 -5.55
N GLY A 63 8.23 24.52 -5.80
CA GLY A 63 7.71 24.24 -7.14
C GLY A 63 8.56 23.27 -7.97
N LYS A 64 9.49 22.54 -7.34
CA LYS A 64 10.38 21.57 -8.00
C LYS A 64 9.79 20.16 -7.95
N GLU A 65 8.63 19.98 -8.57
CA GLU A 65 7.82 18.74 -8.50
C GLU A 65 8.58 17.49 -8.99
N GLU A 66 9.34 17.61 -10.09
CA GLU A 66 10.14 16.49 -10.63
C GLU A 66 11.28 16.07 -9.69
N GLU A 67 12.05 17.03 -9.16
CA GLU A 67 13.10 16.77 -8.18
C GLU A 67 12.53 16.11 -6.91
N PHE A 68 11.37 16.60 -6.45
CA PHE A 68 10.64 16.00 -5.34
C PHE A 68 10.30 14.53 -5.60
N LEU A 69 9.68 14.22 -6.75
CA LEU A 69 9.29 12.87 -7.12
C LEU A 69 10.49 11.95 -7.33
N GLN A 70 11.60 12.46 -7.88
CA GLN A 70 12.82 11.71 -8.10
C GLN A 70 13.45 11.28 -6.76
N ILE A 71 13.61 12.22 -5.82
CA ILE A 71 14.17 11.95 -4.50
C ILE A 71 13.25 11.01 -3.70
N LEU A 72 11.94 11.27 -3.73
CA LEU A 72 10.94 10.45 -3.05
C LEU A 72 10.95 9.00 -3.58
N SER A 73 10.98 8.84 -4.90
CA SER A 73 11.05 7.52 -5.55
C SER A 73 12.31 6.78 -5.13
N LYS A 74 13.46 7.44 -5.14
CA LYS A 74 14.74 6.85 -4.73
C LYS A 74 14.70 6.37 -3.27
N ASN A 75 14.19 7.20 -2.36
CA ASN A 75 14.12 6.86 -0.93
C ASN A 75 13.19 5.68 -0.65
N LEU A 76 12.09 5.59 -1.39
CA LEU A 76 11.14 4.49 -1.28
C LEU A 76 11.49 3.27 -2.15
N LYS A 77 12.66 3.28 -2.81
CA LYS A 77 13.14 2.22 -3.70
C LYS A 77 12.18 1.92 -4.86
N LEU A 78 11.59 2.97 -5.41
CA LEU A 78 10.73 2.96 -6.59
C LEU A 78 11.48 3.51 -7.80
N LYS A 79 11.01 3.17 -9.00
CA LYS A 79 11.58 3.68 -10.26
C LYS A 79 10.89 5.00 -10.60
N TYR A 80 11.66 6.08 -10.70
CA TYR A 80 11.14 7.40 -11.08
C TYR A 80 10.38 7.34 -12.41
N ASP A 81 10.93 6.65 -13.41
CA ASP A 81 10.33 6.46 -14.75
C ASP A 81 8.98 5.73 -14.72
N THR A 82 8.62 5.11 -13.60
CA THR A 82 7.27 4.54 -13.39
C THR A 82 6.35 5.50 -12.64
N ILE A 83 6.91 6.33 -11.76
CA ILE A 83 6.13 7.23 -10.90
C ILE A 83 5.72 8.50 -11.64
N LEU A 84 6.64 9.15 -12.34
CA LEU A 84 6.36 10.43 -13.03
C LEU A 84 5.23 10.29 -14.07
N PRO A 85 5.24 9.29 -14.98
CA PRO A 85 4.14 9.15 -15.93
C PRO A 85 2.79 8.94 -15.25
N LYS A 86 2.72 8.09 -14.22
CA LYS A 86 1.49 7.85 -13.46
C LYS A 86 0.97 9.09 -12.72
N TYR A 87 1.88 9.94 -12.25
CA TYR A 87 1.50 11.23 -11.68
C TYR A 87 0.93 12.15 -12.75
N ASN A 88 1.64 12.30 -13.88
CA ASN A 88 1.22 13.12 -15.02
C ASN A 88 -0.15 12.67 -15.56
N ASP A 89 -0.37 11.37 -15.70
CA ASP A 89 -1.66 10.78 -16.14
C ASP A 89 -2.83 11.16 -15.21
N LYS A 90 -2.57 11.36 -13.91
CA LYS A 90 -3.59 11.78 -12.95
C LYS A 90 -3.80 13.29 -12.93
N ILE A 91 -2.74 14.09 -13.05
CA ILE A 91 -2.81 15.54 -12.87
C ILE A 91 -3.17 16.29 -14.15
N ASN A 92 -2.69 15.84 -15.31
CA ASN A 92 -2.91 16.51 -16.60
C ASN A 92 -4.39 16.67 -16.97
N PRO A 93 -5.27 15.66 -16.78
CA PRO A 93 -6.69 15.84 -17.04
C PRO A 93 -7.32 16.92 -16.17
N ILE A 94 -6.85 17.09 -14.94
CA ILE A 94 -7.38 18.09 -13.99
C ILE A 94 -6.90 19.49 -14.38
N LEU A 95 -5.60 19.63 -14.66
CA LEU A 95 -4.99 20.89 -15.10
C LEU A 95 -5.57 21.42 -16.41
N ALA A 96 -6.08 20.53 -17.29
CA ALA A 96 -6.74 20.94 -18.52
C ALA A 96 -8.06 21.69 -18.30
N HIS A 97 -8.66 21.59 -17.11
CA HIS A 97 -10.00 22.13 -16.82
C HIS A 97 -10.01 23.18 -15.70
N GLN A 98 -9.00 23.20 -14.83
CA GLN A 98 -8.92 24.12 -13.70
C GLN A 98 -7.51 24.21 -13.12
N ASP A 99 -7.22 25.34 -12.46
CA ASP A 99 -6.06 25.46 -11.59
C ASP A 99 -6.22 24.53 -10.37
N VAL A 100 -5.15 23.82 -10.04
CA VAL A 100 -5.14 22.81 -8.97
C VAL A 100 -4.32 23.32 -7.79
N GLU A 101 -4.98 23.38 -6.63
CA GLU A 101 -4.37 23.64 -5.33
C GLU A 101 -3.10 22.79 -5.10
N PRO A 102 -1.99 23.37 -4.62
CA PRO A 102 -0.74 22.64 -4.38
C PRO A 102 -0.88 21.44 -3.42
N SER A 103 -1.83 21.51 -2.48
CA SER A 103 -2.16 20.43 -1.54
C SER A 103 -2.78 19.22 -2.26
N LEU A 104 -3.67 19.45 -3.22
CA LEU A 104 -4.30 18.41 -4.03
C LEU A 104 -3.28 17.76 -4.96
N LYS A 105 -2.41 18.54 -5.60
CA LYS A 105 -1.28 18.00 -6.38
C LYS A 105 -0.38 17.09 -5.53
N LEU A 106 -0.06 17.50 -4.30
CA LEU A 106 0.79 16.70 -3.40
C LEU A 106 0.08 15.41 -2.98
N MET A 107 -1.22 15.50 -2.69
CA MET A 107 -2.04 14.35 -2.37
C MET A 107 -2.03 13.32 -3.52
N LEU A 108 -2.09 13.79 -4.77
CA LEU A 108 -1.99 12.93 -5.95
C LEU A 108 -0.59 12.29 -6.07
N ALA A 109 0.47 13.06 -5.85
CA ALA A 109 1.84 12.56 -5.86
C ALA A 109 2.03 11.44 -4.81
N TYR A 110 1.64 11.67 -3.56
CA TYR A 110 1.68 10.66 -2.51
C TYR A 110 0.79 9.46 -2.83
N SER A 111 -0.43 9.69 -3.34
CA SER A 111 -1.33 8.62 -3.75
C SER A 111 -0.69 7.71 -4.79
N VAL A 112 -0.01 8.24 -5.81
CA VAL A 112 0.66 7.45 -6.85
C VAL A 112 1.78 6.59 -6.28
N VAL A 113 2.64 7.19 -5.46
CA VAL A 113 3.77 6.51 -4.82
C VAL A 113 3.30 5.38 -3.90
N ILE A 114 2.31 5.67 -3.05
CA ILE A 114 1.74 4.71 -2.11
C ILE A 114 1.00 3.58 -2.85
N SER A 115 0.25 3.91 -3.90
CA SER A 115 -0.42 2.92 -4.77
C SER A 115 0.58 1.99 -5.45
N GLU A 116 1.73 2.49 -5.90
CA GLU A 116 2.77 1.67 -6.52
C GLU A 116 3.35 0.63 -5.55
N ILE A 117 3.60 1.03 -4.29
CA ILE A 117 4.09 0.11 -3.25
C ILE A 117 3.04 -0.98 -2.99
N GLN A 118 1.78 -0.58 -2.88
CA GLN A 118 0.66 -1.51 -2.63
C GLN A 118 0.50 -2.50 -3.77
N GLN A 119 0.50 -2.04 -5.02
CA GLN A 119 0.40 -2.92 -6.18
C GLN A 119 1.52 -3.97 -6.21
N LYS A 120 2.76 -3.57 -5.90
CA LYS A 120 3.89 -4.51 -5.81
C LYS A 120 3.70 -5.51 -4.67
N ALA A 121 3.25 -5.05 -3.50
CA ALA A 121 2.99 -5.91 -2.36
C ALA A 121 1.88 -6.94 -2.66
N THR A 122 0.73 -6.50 -3.19
CA THR A 122 -0.38 -7.36 -3.59
C THR A 122 0.05 -8.42 -4.61
N LYS A 123 0.76 -8.02 -5.68
CA LYS A 123 1.29 -8.96 -6.68
C LYS A 123 2.21 -10.00 -6.05
N LYS A 124 3.05 -9.59 -5.10
CA LYS A 124 3.94 -10.48 -4.37
C LYS A 124 3.15 -11.50 -3.52
N VAL A 125 2.16 -11.05 -2.75
CA VAL A 125 1.29 -11.95 -1.96
C VAL A 125 0.59 -12.97 -2.86
N ILE A 126 0.00 -12.54 -3.97
CA ILE A 126 -0.65 -13.44 -4.94
C ILE A 126 0.34 -14.45 -5.52
N SER A 127 1.57 -14.02 -5.83
CA SER A 127 2.62 -14.91 -6.30
C SER A 127 3.03 -15.94 -5.26
N GLU A 128 3.08 -15.56 -3.98
CA GLU A 128 3.38 -16.47 -2.87
C GLU A 128 2.26 -17.52 -2.70
N ILE A 129 0.99 -17.11 -2.72
CA ILE A 129 -0.16 -18.02 -2.71
C ILE A 129 -0.06 -19.03 -3.86
N LYS A 130 0.20 -18.54 -5.09
CA LYS A 130 0.37 -19.40 -6.27
C LYS A 130 1.51 -20.40 -6.10
N SER A 131 2.64 -19.95 -5.56
CA SER A 131 3.79 -20.82 -5.31
C SER A 131 3.47 -21.92 -4.29
N ASN A 132 2.75 -21.58 -3.22
CA ASN A 132 2.37 -22.52 -2.16
C ASN A 132 1.40 -23.60 -2.65
N LEU A 133 0.58 -23.28 -3.65
CA LEU A 133 -0.47 -24.18 -4.17
C LEU A 133 -0.13 -24.84 -5.51
N LYS A 134 1.03 -24.52 -6.12
CA LYS A 134 1.37 -24.90 -7.50
C LYS A 134 1.34 -26.40 -7.81
N LYS A 135 1.53 -27.25 -6.78
CA LYS A 135 1.50 -28.72 -6.92
C LYS A 135 0.10 -29.31 -6.85
N GLU A 136 -0.86 -28.55 -6.34
CA GLU A 136 -2.20 -29.03 -5.99
C GLU A 136 -3.28 -28.42 -6.89
N ILE A 137 -3.08 -27.18 -7.35
CA ILE A 137 -4.08 -26.41 -8.08
C ILE A 137 -3.38 -25.67 -9.22
N SER A 138 -3.99 -25.66 -10.41
CA SER A 138 -3.44 -24.92 -11.56
C SER A 138 -3.47 -23.41 -11.32
N SER A 139 -2.44 -22.69 -11.81
CA SER A 139 -2.32 -21.23 -11.64
C SER A 139 -3.55 -20.45 -12.15
N LYS A 140 -4.18 -20.92 -13.23
CA LYS A 140 -5.42 -20.33 -13.77
C LYS A 140 -6.58 -20.47 -12.78
N LYS A 141 -6.75 -21.66 -12.17
CA LYS A 141 -7.81 -21.90 -11.19
C LYS A 141 -7.56 -21.15 -9.88
N ILE A 142 -6.30 -21.07 -9.42
CA ILE A 142 -5.92 -20.22 -8.27
C ILE A 142 -6.28 -18.76 -8.54
N SER A 143 -5.96 -18.25 -9.74
CA SER A 143 -6.26 -16.85 -10.08
C SER A 143 -7.77 -16.57 -10.02
N LYS A 144 -8.59 -17.45 -10.63
CA LYS A 144 -10.05 -17.31 -10.57
C LYS A 144 -10.58 -17.28 -9.13
N ILE A 145 -10.13 -18.20 -8.27
CA ILE A 145 -10.56 -18.23 -6.87
C ILE A 145 -10.11 -16.97 -6.11
N ILE A 146 -8.90 -16.46 -6.40
CA ILE A 146 -8.42 -15.20 -5.81
C ILE A 146 -9.31 -14.02 -6.26
N ASP A 147 -9.69 -13.98 -7.54
CA ASP A 147 -10.60 -12.97 -8.07
C ASP A 147 -11.96 -13.05 -7.35
N ASP A 148 -12.51 -14.26 -7.20
CA ASP A 148 -13.76 -14.51 -6.46
C ASP A 148 -13.66 -14.05 -4.99
N LEU A 149 -12.57 -14.36 -4.29
CA LEU A 149 -12.33 -13.92 -2.90
C LEU A 149 -12.24 -12.38 -2.80
N SER A 150 -11.63 -11.74 -3.79
CA SER A 150 -11.50 -10.29 -3.86
C SER A 150 -12.86 -9.60 -4.09
N GLU A 151 -13.67 -10.15 -5.01
CA GLU A 151 -15.02 -9.66 -5.33
C GLU A 151 -15.98 -9.84 -4.14
N GLN A 152 -15.91 -10.98 -3.45
CA GLN A 152 -16.71 -11.27 -2.25
C GLN A 152 -16.25 -10.50 -1.01
N SER A 153 -15.17 -9.71 -1.12
CA SER A 153 -14.59 -8.99 0.01
C SER A 153 -14.29 -9.94 1.17
N ASP A 154 -13.63 -11.06 0.87
CA ASP A 154 -13.22 -12.03 1.88
C ASP A 154 -12.26 -11.39 2.88
N ILE A 155 -12.62 -11.46 4.15
CA ILE A 155 -11.92 -10.73 5.22
C ILE A 155 -10.50 -11.23 5.38
N ASP A 156 -10.31 -12.55 5.41
CA ASP A 156 -8.98 -13.15 5.57
C ASP A 156 -8.06 -12.76 4.40
N PHE A 157 -8.62 -12.68 3.19
CA PHE A 157 -7.84 -12.35 2.01
C PHE A 157 -7.43 -10.87 2.03
N SER A 158 -8.37 -9.99 2.35
CA SER A 158 -8.12 -8.56 2.52
C SER A 158 -7.10 -8.28 3.63
N LEU A 159 -7.21 -8.92 4.78
CA LEU A 159 -6.25 -8.81 5.88
C LEU A 159 -4.86 -9.33 5.47
N LEU A 160 -4.79 -10.43 4.72
CA LEU A 160 -3.51 -10.93 4.18
C LEU A 160 -2.85 -9.92 3.23
N ILE A 161 -3.63 -9.28 2.35
CA ILE A 161 -3.13 -8.22 1.47
C ILE A 161 -2.60 -7.04 2.31
N ASN A 162 -3.36 -6.58 3.31
CA ASN A 162 -2.96 -5.45 4.15
C ASN A 162 -1.71 -5.77 4.99
N LEU A 163 -1.56 -7.00 5.49
CA LEU A 163 -0.34 -7.48 6.14
C LEU A 163 0.84 -7.49 5.16
N GLY A 164 0.63 -7.93 3.91
CA GLY A 164 1.64 -7.88 2.85
C GLY A 164 2.11 -6.46 2.53
N ILE A 165 1.18 -5.49 2.50
CA ILE A 165 1.47 -4.07 2.32
C ILE A 165 2.29 -3.55 3.51
N LEU A 166 1.89 -3.86 4.75
CA LEU A 166 2.62 -3.43 5.93
C LEU A 166 4.03 -4.02 5.97
N LYS A 167 4.23 -5.28 5.56
CA LYS A 167 5.57 -5.90 5.39
C LYS A 167 6.41 -5.15 4.36
N ALA A 168 5.82 -4.70 3.25
CA ALA A 168 6.52 -3.89 2.27
C ALA A 168 6.96 -2.54 2.85
N TYR A 169 6.10 -1.87 3.61
CA TYR A 169 6.44 -0.65 4.33
C TYR A 169 7.56 -0.88 5.34
N ALA A 170 7.46 -1.92 6.16
CA ALA A 170 8.48 -2.31 7.13
C ALA A 170 9.85 -2.48 6.48
N LYS A 171 9.92 -3.12 5.30
CA LYS A 171 11.15 -3.28 4.52
C LYS A 171 11.72 -1.95 4.00
N ILE A 172 10.86 -1.01 3.62
CA ILE A 172 11.29 0.33 3.17
C ILE A 172 11.92 1.08 4.35
N VAL A 173 11.24 1.11 5.49
CA VAL A 173 11.67 1.87 6.68
C VAL A 173 12.66 1.12 7.58
N LYS A 174 13.05 -0.10 7.20
CA LYS A 174 13.97 -0.99 7.92
C LYS A 174 13.51 -1.26 9.36
N GLU A 175 12.22 -1.55 9.53
CA GLU A 175 11.65 -1.96 10.81
C GLU A 175 11.27 -3.45 10.78
N PRO A 176 11.45 -4.17 11.90
CA PRO A 176 10.94 -5.53 12.01
C PRO A 176 9.41 -5.52 12.10
N ILE A 177 8.81 -6.60 11.62
CA ILE A 177 7.39 -6.87 11.74
C ILE A 177 7.21 -8.35 12.11
N PRO A 178 6.26 -8.70 13.01
CA PRO A 178 5.95 -10.09 13.30
C PRO A 178 5.51 -10.83 12.03
N GLU A 179 6.19 -11.94 11.72
CA GLU A 179 5.93 -12.75 10.54
C GLU A 179 4.83 -13.80 10.79
N ASP A 180 4.66 -14.22 12.03
CA ASP A 180 3.73 -15.30 12.43
C ASP A 180 2.30 -15.01 11.94
N LEU A 181 1.80 -13.81 12.23
CA LEU A 181 0.44 -13.42 11.82
C LEU A 181 0.27 -13.42 10.29
N TYR A 182 1.30 -13.00 9.55
CA TYR A 182 1.25 -13.07 8.08
C TYR A 182 1.19 -14.52 7.59
N ASN A 183 1.99 -15.41 8.19
CA ASN A 183 2.03 -16.82 7.84
C ASN A 183 0.70 -17.52 8.18
N ASP A 184 0.08 -17.19 9.31
CA ASP A 184 -1.23 -17.72 9.70
C ASP A 184 -2.32 -17.35 8.68
N TYR A 185 -2.38 -16.09 8.25
CA TYR A 185 -3.33 -15.65 7.23
C TYR A 185 -3.02 -16.26 5.85
N MET A 186 -1.74 -16.43 5.51
CA MET A 186 -1.32 -17.10 4.28
C MET A 186 -1.79 -18.56 4.27
N GLU A 187 -1.63 -19.27 5.37
CA GLU A 187 -2.10 -20.65 5.51
C GLU A 187 -3.62 -20.75 5.43
N LYS A 188 -4.35 -19.88 6.15
CA LYS A 188 -5.82 -19.81 6.09
C LYS A 188 -6.32 -19.65 4.65
N ILE A 189 -5.73 -18.72 3.90
CA ILE A 189 -6.10 -18.50 2.50
C ILE A 189 -5.74 -19.68 1.61
N CYS A 190 -4.56 -20.27 1.78
CA CYS A 190 -4.21 -21.48 1.04
C CYS A 190 -5.21 -22.62 1.29
N CYS A 191 -5.60 -22.84 2.55
CA CYS A 191 -6.60 -23.83 2.93
C CYS A 191 -7.98 -23.52 2.35
N LYS A 192 -8.43 -22.25 2.41
CA LYS A 192 -9.70 -21.80 1.82
C LYS A 192 -9.72 -22.06 0.31
N ILE A 193 -8.65 -21.70 -0.41
CA ILE A 193 -8.55 -21.96 -1.86
C ILE A 193 -8.62 -23.47 -2.16
N LYS A 194 -7.98 -24.33 -1.37
CA LYS A 194 -8.09 -25.78 -1.51
C LYS A 194 -9.53 -26.28 -1.32
N GLN A 195 -10.27 -25.73 -0.37
CA GLN A 195 -11.68 -26.07 -0.13
C GLN A 195 -12.56 -25.66 -1.32
N PHE A 196 -12.43 -24.42 -1.81
CA PHE A 196 -13.13 -23.95 -3.01
C PHE A 196 -12.82 -24.84 -4.24
N ASN A 197 -11.56 -25.24 -4.40
CA ASN A 197 -11.14 -26.10 -5.49
C ASN A 197 -11.85 -27.47 -5.45
N LYS A 198 -11.99 -28.08 -4.26
CA LYS A 198 -12.68 -29.36 -4.04
C LYS A 198 -14.17 -29.28 -4.32
N LEU A 199 -14.82 -28.17 -3.96
CA LEU A 199 -16.26 -27.95 -4.22
C LEU A 199 -16.58 -27.68 -5.69
N SER A 200 -15.56 -27.30 -6.49
CA SER A 200 -15.69 -26.99 -7.91
C SER A 200 -15.26 -28.16 -8.82
N THR A 201 -15.06 -29.35 -8.26
CA THR A 201 -14.73 -30.62 -8.94
C THR A 201 -15.77 -31.65 -8.57
#